data_AF-A0A392UX66-F1
#
_entry.id   AF-A0A392UX66-F1
#
_cell.length_a   1.000
_cell.length_b   1.000
_cell.length_c   1.000
_cell.angle_alpha   90.00
_cell.angle_beta   90.00
_cell.angle_gamma   90.00
#
_symmetry.space_group_name_H-M   'P 1'
#
loop_
_entity.id
_entity.type
_entity.pdbx_description
1 polymer ?
#
loop_
_entity_poly.entity_id
_entity_poly.type
_entity_poly.pdbx_seq_one_letter_code
_entity_poly.pdbx_strand_id
1 'polypeptide(L)' 'MMAFLKSIDSNTLKAVVKGWNHPVVADKDGNATTELKPEEEWSKEEDELALGNSKALNALFNGVDKN' A
#
# COMPACT_ATOMS: atom_id res chain seq x y z
N MET A 1 0.59 -7.08 17.02
CA MET A 1 0.42 -6.57 15.64
C MET A 1 1.60 -6.88 14.71
N MET A 2 2.82 -6.39 14.98
CA MET A 2 3.95 -6.60 14.04
C MET A 2 4.30 -8.07 13.80
N ALA A 3 4.23 -8.93 14.81
CA ALA A 3 4.47 -10.37 14.66
C ALA A 3 3.43 -11.07 13.78
N PHE A 4 2.16 -10.63 13.84
CA PHE A 4 1.06 -11.14 13.00
C PHE A 4 1.20 -10.68 11.54
N LEU A 5 1.56 -9.41 11.33
CA LEU A 5 1.85 -8.90 9.99
C LEU A 5 3.07 -9.61 9.38
N LYS A 6 4.12 -9.89 10.18
CA LYS A 6 5.26 -10.72 9.74
C LYS A 6 4.85 -12.15 9.38
N SER A 7 3.89 -12.75 10.07
CA SER A 7 3.42 -14.10 9.75
C SER A 7 2.56 -14.17 8.50
N ILE A 8 1.96 -13.04 8.07
CA ILE A 8 1.20 -12.97 6.82
C ILE A 8 2.17 -12.90 5.64
N ASP A 9 3.03 -11.89 5.63
CA ASP A 9 4.09 -11.73 4.63
C ASP A 9 4.97 -10.51 4.97
N SER A 10 6.25 -10.60 4.61
CA SER A 10 7.23 -9.54 4.86
C SER A 10 6.98 -8.28 4.03
N ASN A 11 6.40 -8.39 2.82
CA ASN A 11 5.99 -7.23 2.02
C ASN A 11 4.82 -6.49 2.67
N THR A 12 3.92 -7.20 3.36
CA THR A 12 2.80 -6.62 4.10
C THR A 12 3.29 -5.75 5.27
N LEU A 13 4.26 -6.23 6.05
CA LEU A 13 4.92 -5.40 7.07
C LEU A 13 5.65 -4.22 6.43
N LYS A 14 6.36 -4.45 5.31
CA LYS A 14 7.13 -3.42 4.63
C LYS A 14 6.22 -2.31 4.09
N ALA A 15 5.02 -2.63 3.60
CA ALA A 15 4.03 -1.65 3.16
C ALA A 15 3.52 -0.78 4.33
N VAL A 16 3.25 -1.38 5.49
CA VAL A 16 2.86 -0.63 6.71
C VAL A 16 3.98 0.27 7.20
N VAL A 17 5.22 -0.23 7.23
CA VAL A 17 6.38 0.53 7.72
C VAL A 17 6.78 1.65 6.76
N LYS A 18 6.74 1.40 5.46
CA LYS A 18 7.10 2.40 4.44
C LYS A 18 6.02 3.47 4.29
N GLY A 19 4.77 3.14 4.64
CA GLY A 19 3.61 3.99 4.43
C GLY A 19 3.28 4.03 2.95
N TRP A 20 2.15 3.43 2.56
CA TRP A 20 1.70 3.56 1.17
C TRP A 20 1.05 4.92 0.99
N ASN A 21 1.52 5.66 -0.01
CA ASN A 21 0.88 6.87 -0.52
C ASN A 21 0.34 6.58 -1.91
N HIS A 22 -0.87 7.07 -2.18
CA HIS A 22 -1.49 6.88 -3.48
C HIS A 22 -0.64 7.57 -4.58
N PRO A 23 -0.30 6.89 -5.67
CA PRO A 23 0.43 7.49 -6.79
C PRO A 23 -0.34 8.67 -7.37
N VAL A 24 0.33 9.81 -7.55
CA VAL A 24 -0.26 10.99 -8.18
C VAL A 24 0.31 11.20 -9.56
N VAL A 25 -0.50 11.74 -10.46
CA VAL A 25 -0.06 12.08 -11.81
C VAL A 25 1.02 13.15 -11.70
N ALA A 26 2.18 12.91 -12.30
CA ALA A 26 3.19 13.95 -12.42
C ALA A 26 2.78 14.88 -13.57
N ASP A 27 2.67 16.17 -13.29
CA ASP A 27 2.43 17.16 -14.34
C ASP A 27 3.63 17.23 -15.28
N LYS A 28 3.50 17.95 -16.41
CA LYS A 28 4.57 18.06 -17.42
C LYS A 28 5.89 18.62 -16.87
N ASP A 29 5.83 19.30 -15.73
CA ASP A 29 6.99 19.86 -15.01
C ASP A 29 7.55 18.93 -13.91
N GLY A 30 7.06 17.69 -13.80
CA GLY A 30 7.51 16.71 -12.80
C GLY A 30 6.98 16.95 -11.39
N ASN A 31 6.05 17.89 -11.22
CA ASN A 31 5.38 18.12 -9.94
C ASN A 31 4.24 17.12 -9.75
N ALA A 32 4.18 16.54 -8.55
CA ALA A 32 3.04 15.77 -8.07
C ALA A 32 1.77 16.62 -8.14
N THR A 33 0.86 16.31 -9.06
CA THR A 33 -0.47 16.94 -9.09
C THR A 33 -1.35 16.39 -7.97
N THR A 34 -2.45 17.07 -7.71
CA THR A 34 -3.52 16.56 -6.84
C THR A 34 -4.35 15.46 -7.50
N GLU A 35 -4.13 15.18 -8.78
CA GLU A 35 -4.85 14.14 -9.51
C GLU A 35 -4.22 12.77 -9.21
N LEU A 36 -5.05 11.89 -8.66
CA LEU A 36 -4.69 10.52 -8.37
C LEU A 36 -4.49 9.76 -9.68
N LYS A 37 -3.38 9.05 -9.80
CA LYS A 37 -3.04 8.30 -11.00
C LYS A 37 -3.97 7.09 -11.13
N PRO A 38 -4.59 6.84 -12.29
CA PRO A 38 -5.45 5.68 -12.48
C PRO A 38 -4.66 4.37 -12.31
N GLU A 39 -5.31 3.34 -11.77
CA GLU A 39 -4.69 2.03 -11.49
C GLU A 39 -4.10 1.39 -12.75
N GLU A 40 -4.67 1.67 -13.93
CA GLU A 40 -4.17 1.19 -15.22
C GLU A 40 -2.78 1.75 -15.58
N GLU A 41 -2.40 2.90 -15.04
CA GLU A 41 -1.11 3.55 -15.28
C GLU A 41 -0.09 3.28 -14.16
N TRP A 42 -0.43 2.44 -13.18
CA TRP A 42 0.49 2.10 -12.09
C TRP A 42 1.64 1.25 -12.61
N SER A 43 2.84 1.57 -12.14
CA SER A 43 3.98 0.68 -12.34
C SER A 43 3.80 -0.60 -11.52
N LYS A 44 4.44 -1.69 -11.93
CA LYS A 44 4.44 -2.97 -11.17
C LYS A 44 4.79 -2.78 -9.70
N GLU A 45 5.72 -1.90 -9.41
CA GLU A 45 6.16 -1.60 -8.04
C GLU A 45 5.08 -0.89 -7.22
N GLU A 46 4.31 0.00 -7.85
CA GLU A 46 3.19 0.73 -7.22
C GLU A 46 2.02 -0.21 -6.95
N ASP A 47 1.72 -1.10 -7.90
CA ASP A 47 0.69 -2.13 -7.78
C ASP A 47 1.01 -3.15 -6.68
N GLU A 48 2.25 -3.65 -6.61
CA GLU A 48 2.69 -4.54 -5.53
C GLU A 48 2.60 -3.87 -4.15
N LEU A 49 2.94 -2.57 -4.07
CA LEU A 49 2.82 -1.79 -2.84
C LEU A 49 1.35 -1.56 -2.45
N ALA A 50 0.48 -1.26 -3.41
CA ALA A 50 -0.96 -1.09 -3.17
C ALA A 50 -1.60 -2.41 -2.71
N LEU A 51 -1.23 -3.53 -3.33
CA LEU A 51 -1.67 -4.86 -2.94
C LEU A 51 -1.18 -5.23 -1.53
N GLY A 52 0.08 -4.95 -1.21
CA GLY A 52 0.64 -5.12 0.13
C GLY A 52 -0.09 -4.29 1.18
N ASN A 53 -0.43 -3.04 0.86
CA ASN A 53 -1.18 -2.14 1.73
C ASN A 53 -2.63 -2.63 1.95
N SER A 54 -3.31 -3.08 0.89
CA SER A 54 -4.65 -3.64 0.99
C SER A 54 -4.69 -4.89 1.89
N LYS A 55 -3.72 -5.79 1.72
CA LYS A 55 -3.56 -6.97 2.60
C LYS A 55 -3.27 -6.58 4.05
N ALA A 56 -2.44 -5.56 4.26
CA ALA A 56 -2.12 -5.07 5.59
C ALA A 56 -3.36 -4.47 6.28
N LEU A 57 -4.11 -3.61 5.58
CA LEU A 57 -5.36 -3.05 6.08
C LEU A 57 -6.36 -4.16 6.40
N ASN A 58 -6.56 -5.11 5.47
CA ASN A 58 -7.43 -6.25 5.70
C ASN A 58 -7.01 -7.09 6.92
N ALA A 59 -5.71 -7.25 7.15
CA ALA A 59 -5.18 -7.93 8.33
C ALA A 59 -5.36 -7.12 9.62
N LEU A 60 -5.26 -5.79 9.57
CA LEU A 60 -5.54 -4.91 10.70
C LEU A 60 -7.04 -4.96 11.06
N PHE A 61 -7.93 -4.89 10.06
CA PHE A 61 -9.38 -4.93 10.25
C PHE A 61 -9.87 -6.31 10.73
N ASN A 62 -9.43 -7.40 10.09
CA ASN A 62 -9.89 -8.76 10.46
C ASN A 62 -9.07 -9.38 11.61
N GLY A 63 -7.84 -8.92 11.84
CA GLY A 63 -6.97 -9.45 12.90
C GLY A 63 -7.31 -8.94 14.30
N VAL A 64 -8.15 -7.91 14.42
CA VAL A 64 -8.67 -7.40 15.70
C VAL A 64 -9.92 -8.16 16.16
N ASP A 65 -10.62 -8.87 15.28
CA ASP A 65 -11.93 -9.48 15.57
C ASP A 65 -11.88 -10.92 16.14
N LYS A 66 -10.69 -11.45 16.46
CA LYS A 66 -10.54 -12.77 17.09
C LYS A 66 -9.81 -12.67 18.41
N ASN A 67 -10.46 -12.11 19.41
CA ASN A 67 -10.17 -12.39 20.81
C ASN A 67 -11.45 -12.49 21.62
#